data_AF-A0A1Y6D362-F1
#
_entry.id   AF-A0A1Y6D362-F1
#
_cell.length_a   1.000
_cell.length_b   1.000
_cell.length_c   1.000
_cell.angle_alpha   90.00
_cell.angle_beta   90.00
_cell.angle_gamma   90.00
#
_symmetry.space_group_name_H-M   'P 1'
#
loop_
_entity.id
_entity.type
_entity.pdbx_description
1 polymer ?
#
loop_
_entity_poly.entity_id
_entity_poly.type
_entity_poly.pdbx_seq_one_letter_code
_entity_poly.pdbx_strand_id
1 'polypeptide(L)'
;MARIFSHSPVAAMLAHTISNETGTMSDTPYACDLCQLPVETQGYEVFTVQGRKRFCCEGCLGIYRMLHESEIVDEPPAAPAA
;
A
#
# COMPACT_ATOMS: atom_id res chain seq x y z
N MET A 1 -24.96 6.77 48.03
CA MET A 1 -25.82 6.69 46.83
C MET A 1 -25.95 8.09 46.25
N ALA A 2 -25.02 8.50 45.38
CA ALA A 2 -25.00 9.81 44.75
C ALA A 2 -25.19 9.64 43.25
N ARG A 3 -26.05 10.48 42.69
CA ARG A 3 -26.62 10.37 41.35
C ARG A 3 -25.62 10.71 40.25
N ILE A 4 -25.86 10.04 39.13
CA ILE A 4 -25.25 10.11 37.80
C ILE A 4 -25.60 11.45 37.13
N PHE A 5 -24.81 11.85 36.12
CA PHE A 5 -24.97 12.95 35.15
C PHE A 5 -24.32 14.30 35.49
N SER A 6 -23.03 14.42 35.17
CA SER A 6 -22.49 15.51 34.31
C SER A 6 -20.96 15.38 34.23
N HIS A 7 -20.45 14.46 33.40
CA HIS A 7 -19.06 14.51 32.93
C HIS A 7 -19.06 14.43 31.41
N SER A 8 -18.67 15.56 30.84
CA SER A 8 -18.76 16.02 29.46
C SER A 8 -18.24 15.05 28.38
N PRO A 9 -19.01 14.76 27.30
CA PRO A 9 -18.59 13.86 26.22
C PRO A 9 -17.78 14.52 25.08
N VAL A 10 -17.26 15.74 25.26
CA VAL A 10 -16.69 16.56 24.17
C VAL A 10 -15.26 17.02 24.44
N ALA A 11 -14.28 16.10 24.57
CA ALA A 11 -12.86 16.51 24.56
C ALA A 11 -11.85 15.39 24.25
N ALA A 12 -12.17 14.13 24.54
CA ALA A 12 -11.19 13.03 24.42
C ALA A 12 -11.12 12.36 23.04
N MET A 13 -11.80 12.90 22.00
CA MET A 13 -11.92 12.26 20.69
C MET A 13 -11.05 12.87 19.57
N LEU A 14 -10.09 13.76 19.86
CA LEU A 14 -9.34 14.48 18.80
C LEU A 14 -7.83 14.65 19.08
N ALA A 15 -7.13 13.60 19.53
CA ALA A 15 -5.67 13.67 19.76
C ALA A 15 -4.84 12.51 19.16
N HIS A 16 -5.36 11.74 18.20
CA HIS A 16 -4.57 10.73 17.47
C HIS A 16 -4.51 10.94 15.95
N THR A 17 -4.94 12.09 15.44
CA THR A 17 -4.78 12.43 14.02
C THR A 17 -4.21 13.82 13.90
N ILE A 18 -2.90 13.94 13.63
CA ILE A 18 -2.26 14.81 12.62
C ILE A 18 -0.77 14.39 12.59
N SER A 19 -0.42 13.40 11.76
CA SER A 19 0.92 13.36 11.17
C SER A 19 0.90 14.27 9.96
N ASN A 20 1.20 15.56 10.22
CA ASN A 20 1.97 16.50 9.42
C ASN A 20 2.43 15.91 8.05
N GLU A 21 1.73 16.20 6.95
CA GLU A 21 1.88 17.33 6.00
C GLU A 21 2.83 17.04 4.80
N THR A 22 2.18 16.69 3.69
CA THR A 22 2.55 17.06 2.29
C THR A 22 4.03 17.01 1.89
N GLY A 23 4.50 15.82 1.55
CA GLY A 23 5.56 15.65 0.56
C GLY A 23 4.96 15.49 -0.84
N THR A 24 4.76 16.58 -1.58
CA THR A 24 4.46 16.52 -3.03
C THR A 24 5.68 17.00 -3.80
N MET A 25 6.60 16.08 -4.10
CA MET A 25 7.57 16.26 -5.19
C MET A 25 6.92 15.75 -6.48
N SER A 26 6.94 16.60 -7.49
CA SER A 26 6.22 16.49 -8.77
C SER A 26 6.82 15.47 -9.74
N ASP A 27 7.07 14.25 -9.28
CA ASP A 27 7.22 13.05 -10.11
C ASP A 27 6.01 12.19 -9.78
N THR A 28 5.11 11.88 -10.73
CA THR A 28 3.86 11.19 -10.38
C THR A 28 4.21 9.74 -10.04
N PRO A 29 4.34 9.36 -8.75
CA PRO A 29 4.78 8.03 -8.40
C PRO A 29 3.61 7.11 -8.71
N TYR A 30 3.87 5.98 -9.35
CA TYR A 30 2.82 4.96 -9.47
C TYR A 30 2.43 4.45 -8.08
N ALA A 31 1.16 4.09 -7.90
CA ALA A 31 0.67 3.55 -6.65
C ALA A 31 1.02 2.06 -6.53
N CYS A 32 1.37 1.63 -5.33
CA CYS A 32 1.58 0.22 -5.00
C CYS A 32 0.28 -0.58 -5.21
N ASP A 33 0.33 -1.66 -5.98
CA ASP A 33 -0.83 -2.52 -6.26
C ASP A 33 -1.44 -3.16 -4.99
N LEU A 34 -0.69 -3.24 -3.88
CA LEU A 34 -1.16 -3.84 -2.62
C LEU A 34 -1.66 -2.81 -1.61
N CYS A 35 -0.85 -1.80 -1.26
CA CYS A 35 -1.16 -0.85 -0.18
C CYS A 35 -1.57 0.55 -0.66
N GLN A 36 -1.55 0.80 -1.97
CA GLN A 36 -1.94 2.07 -2.59
C GLN A 36 -1.10 3.29 -2.15
N LEU A 37 0.08 3.06 -1.56
CA LEU A 37 1.06 4.10 -1.25
C LEU A 37 1.92 4.44 -2.49
N PRO A 38 2.45 5.68 -2.58
CA PRO A 38 3.37 6.05 -3.65
C PRO A 38 4.63 5.20 -3.62
N VAL A 39 5.09 4.74 -4.79
CA VAL A 39 6.33 4.00 -4.90
C VAL A 39 7.48 4.96 -5.24
N GLU A 40 8.31 5.24 -4.25
CA GLU A 40 9.38 6.25 -4.29
C GLU A 40 10.66 5.77 -5.00
N THR A 41 10.81 4.48 -5.32
CA THR A 41 12.03 3.88 -5.88
C THR A 41 11.76 3.09 -7.16
N GLN A 42 12.80 2.50 -7.78
CA GLN A 42 12.63 1.38 -8.71
C GLN A 42 12.02 0.22 -7.90
N GLY A 43 10.70 0.30 -7.70
CA GLY A 43 9.93 -0.58 -6.86
C GLY A 43 10.02 -2.02 -7.31
N TYR A 44 9.47 -2.88 -6.47
CA TYR A 44 9.52 -4.31 -6.72
C TYR A 44 8.47 -4.66 -7.77
N GLU A 45 8.86 -5.30 -8.86
CA GLU A 45 7.95 -5.75 -9.91
C GLU A 45 7.80 -7.27 -9.88
N VAL A 46 6.58 -7.76 -10.11
CA VAL A 46 6.32 -9.18 -10.35
C VAL A 46 5.45 -9.32 -11.59
N PHE A 47 5.74 -10.33 -12.40
CA PHE A 47 4.89 -10.71 -13.52
C PHE A 47 3.86 -11.72 -13.03
N THR A 48 2.62 -11.47 -13.37
CA THR A 48 1.50 -12.37 -13.09
C THR A 48 0.76 -12.68 -14.37
N VAL A 49 -0.14 -13.65 -14.31
CA VAL A 49 -1.09 -13.94 -15.40
C VAL A 49 -1.97 -12.75 -15.77
N GLN A 50 -2.14 -11.79 -14.84
CA GLN A 50 -2.88 -10.54 -15.05
C GLN A 50 -2.00 -9.39 -15.56
N GLY A 51 -0.69 -9.63 -15.71
CA GLY A 51 0.27 -8.65 -16.18
C GLY A 51 1.29 -8.25 -15.10
N ARG A 52 1.94 -7.11 -15.31
CA ARG A 52 2.98 -6.62 -14.39
C ARG A 52 2.34 -5.91 -13.21
N LYS A 53 2.77 -6.26 -12.00
CA LYS A 53 2.37 -5.63 -10.74
C LYS A 53 3.57 -4.96 -10.09
N ARG A 54 3.36 -3.82 -9.42
CA ARG A 54 4.44 -3.02 -8.80
C ARG A 54 4.16 -2.72 -7.34
N PHE A 55 5.21 -2.76 -6.52
CA PHE A 55 5.10 -2.63 -5.06
C PHE A 55 6.09 -1.63 -4.47
N CYS A 56 5.67 -0.95 -3.40
CA CYS A 56 6.48 0.06 -2.69
C CYS A 56 7.63 -0.52 -1.86
N CYS A 57 7.56 -1.79 -1.47
CA CYS A 57 8.56 -2.44 -0.63
C CYS A 57 8.56 -3.96 -0.80
N GLU A 58 9.64 -4.62 -0.35
CA GLU A 58 9.77 -6.08 -0.36
C GLU A 58 8.64 -6.76 0.46
N GLY A 59 8.16 -6.13 1.53
CA GLY A 59 7.05 -6.64 2.32
C GLY A 59 5.76 -6.77 1.52
N CYS A 60 5.43 -5.79 0.68
CA CYS A 60 4.25 -5.86 -0.19
C CYS A 60 4.42 -6.91 -1.28
N LEU A 61 5.62 -7.05 -1.85
CA LEU A 61 5.92 -8.14 -2.77
C LEU A 61 5.73 -9.50 -2.10
N GLY A 62 6.33 -9.71 -0.92
CA GLY A 62 6.25 -10.98 -0.18
C GLY A 62 4.81 -11.38 0.14
N ILE A 63 4.02 -10.46 0.68
CA ILE A 63 2.59 -10.70 0.96
C ILE A 63 1.84 -11.05 -0.33
N TYR A 64 2.07 -10.30 -1.41
CA TYR A 64 1.44 -10.58 -2.69
C TYR A 64 1.83 -11.98 -3.21
N ARG A 65 3.09 -12.39 -3.07
CA ARG A 65 3.54 -13.74 -3.44
C ARG A 65 2.89 -14.84 -2.61
N MET A 66 2.64 -14.58 -1.32
CA MET A 66 1.96 -15.55 -0.46
C MET A 66 0.46 -15.65 -0.76
N LEU A 67 -0.19 -14.55 -1.13
CA LEU A 67 -1.63 -14.53 -1.42
C LEU A 67 -1.97 -14.95 -2.85
N HIS A 68 -1.07 -14.70 -3.80
CA HIS A 68 -1.26 -14.88 -5.23
C HIS A 68 -0.19 -15.78 -5.85
N GLU A 69 0.31 -16.78 -5.09
CA GLU A 69 1.39 -17.66 -5.53
C GLU A 69 1.12 -18.33 -6.89
N SER A 70 -0.14 -18.73 -7.11
CA SER A 70 -0.58 -19.41 -8.33
C SER A 70 -0.74 -18.50 -9.54
N GLU A 71 -0.74 -17.18 -9.32
CA GLU A 71 -0.87 -16.17 -10.37
C GLU A 71 0.49 -15.65 -10.84
N ILE A 72 1.57 -15.92 -10.10
CA ILE A 72 2.90 -15.42 -10.40
C ILE A 72 3.57 -16.28 -11.47
N VAL A 73 4.19 -15.60 -12.43
CA VAL A 73 4.92 -16.23 -13.53
C VAL A 73 6.40 -15.87 -13.41
N ASP A 74 7.26 -16.88 -13.27
CA ASP A 74 8.71 -16.69 -13.12
C ASP A 74 9.39 -16.26 -14.43
N GLU A 75 8.82 -16.62 -15.58
CA GLU A 75 9.29 -16.22 -16.89
C GLU A 75 8.39 -15.12 -17.48
N PRO A 76 8.91 -13.92 -17.78
CA PRO A 76 8.13 -12.95 -18.54
C PRO A 76 7.73 -13.60 -19.87
N PRO A 77 6.48 -13.45 -20.35
CA PRO A 77 6.02 -14.11 -21.56
C PRO A 77 7.00 -13.78 -22.67
N ALA A 78 7.74 -14.80 -23.13
CA ALA A 78 8.81 -14.65 -24.10
C ALA A 78 8.29 -13.81 -25.26
N ALA A 79 8.82 -12.59 -25.41
CA ALA A 79 8.53 -11.78 -26.57
C ALA A 79 8.79 -12.68 -27.78
N PRO A 80 7.83 -12.83 -28.72
CA PRO A 80 8.03 -13.73 -29.85
C PRO A 80 9.30 -13.27 -30.55
N ALA A 81 10.32 -14.15 -30.54
CA ALA A 81 11.56 -13.94 -31.25
C ALA A 81 11.19 -13.72 -32.73
N ALA A 82 11.29 -12.47 -33.15
CA ALA A 82 11.00 -12.03 -34.50
C ALA A 82 11.99 -12.62 -35.51
#